data_AF-A0A7X1TYY9-F1
#
_entry.id   AF-A0A7X1TYY9-F1
#
_cell.length_a   1.000
_cell.length_b   1.000
_cell.length_c   1.000
_cell.angle_alpha   90.00
_cell.angle_beta   90.00
_cell.angle_gamma   90.00
#
_symmetry.space_group_name_H-M   'P 1'
#
loop_
_entity.id
_entity.type
_entity.pdbx_description
1 polymer ?
#
loop_
_entity_poly.entity_id
_entity_poly.type
_entity_poly.pdbx_seq_one_letter_code
_entity_poly.pdbx_strand_id
1 'polypeptide(L)'
;MDESDLHTSFGIFYPTGWIVVAFPERAFAEQVQRDVFTGGYDEADCKLIRGDEVIPSVQAQLDGSGWLAKLGMADEMIGRHLDAAKRGSTFLLIHALSDAEAERAMKVVRRVPFDLAHRYHRFAIEEIK
;
A
#
# COMPACT_ATOMS: atom_id res chain seq x y z
N MET A 1 6.53 2.01 19.26
CA MET A 1 5.64 1.36 18.28
C MET A 1 6.23 -0.01 18.01
N ASP A 2 5.44 -1.07 18.16
CA ASP A 2 5.90 -2.46 18.01
C ASP A 2 5.85 -2.84 16.52
N GLU A 3 6.85 -3.60 16.06
CA GLU A 3 6.97 -4.10 14.69
C GLU A 3 5.78 -5.01 14.30
N SER A 4 5.01 -5.45 15.31
CA SER A 4 3.82 -6.27 15.22
C SER A 4 2.59 -5.60 14.57
N ASP A 5 2.52 -4.28 14.42
CA ASP A 5 1.37 -3.60 13.80
C ASP A 5 1.29 -3.79 12.26
N LEU A 6 2.36 -4.29 11.64
CA LEU A 6 2.29 -4.88 10.29
C LEU A 6 1.77 -6.33 10.41
N HIS A 7 0.53 -6.48 10.87
CA HIS A 7 -0.10 -7.79 11.03
C HIS A 7 -0.21 -8.50 9.67
N THR A 8 0.74 -9.39 9.39
CA THR A 8 0.65 -10.44 8.37
C THR A 8 -0.52 -11.35 8.74
N SER A 9 -1.73 -11.01 8.31
CA SER A 9 -2.92 -11.82 8.57
C SER A 9 -2.90 -13.01 7.62
N PHE A 10 -2.80 -14.23 8.16
CA PHE A 10 -2.77 -15.51 7.41
C PHE A 10 -1.62 -15.68 6.40
N GLY A 11 -0.43 -15.16 6.72
CA GLY A 11 0.75 -15.29 5.85
C GLY A 11 0.70 -14.42 4.59
N ILE A 12 -0.16 -13.41 4.59
CA ILE A 12 -0.39 -12.47 3.48
C ILE A 12 -0.13 -11.06 3.97
N PHE A 13 0.50 -10.25 3.12
CA PHE A 13 0.58 -8.81 3.31
C PHE A 13 -0.82 -8.18 3.16
N TYR A 14 -1.52 -8.01 4.27
CA TYR A 14 -2.84 -7.39 4.34
C TYR A 14 -2.86 -6.31 5.43
N PRO A 15 -2.25 -5.14 5.16
CA PRO A 15 -2.02 -4.11 6.17
C PRO A 15 -3.34 -3.38 6.46
N THR A 16 -4.21 -4.02 7.23
CA THR A 16 -5.51 -3.44 7.62
C THR A 16 -5.28 -2.12 8.33
N GLY A 17 -6.01 -1.08 7.94
CA GLY A 17 -5.81 0.28 8.45
C GLY A 17 -4.74 1.06 7.71
N TRP A 18 -4.24 0.57 6.57
CA TRP A 18 -3.25 1.28 5.76
C TRP A 18 -3.77 1.57 4.36
N ILE A 19 -3.24 2.64 3.78
CA ILE A 19 -3.32 2.96 2.37
C ILE A 19 -2.01 2.53 1.72
N VAL A 20 -2.10 1.77 0.63
CA VAL A 20 -0.98 1.43 -0.25
C VAL A 20 -1.11 2.25 -1.52
N VAL A 21 -0.13 3.10 -1.78
CA VAL A 21 -0.09 3.93 -2.99
C VAL A 21 1.10 3.51 -3.84
N ALA A 22 0.90 3.29 -5.15
CA ALA A 22 1.99 3.09 -6.09
C ALA A 22 2.28 4.39 -6.85
N PHE A 23 3.55 4.77 -6.90
CA PHE A 23 4.03 5.92 -7.65
C PHE A 23 4.89 5.46 -8.82
N PRO A 24 4.71 6.06 -10.02
CA PRO A 24 5.50 5.71 -11.20
C PRO A 24 6.98 6.09 -11.03
N GLU A 25 7.28 7.08 -10.18
CA GLU A 25 8.64 7.52 -9.88
C GLU A 25 8.87 7.59 -8.37
N ARG A 26 10.07 7.19 -7.94
CA ARG A 26 10.49 7.24 -6.53
C ARG A 26 10.41 8.65 -5.95
N ALA A 27 10.74 9.68 -6.74
CA ALA A 27 10.72 11.07 -6.28
C ALA A 27 9.33 11.53 -5.82
N PHE A 28 8.26 11.05 -6.45
CA PHE A 28 6.89 11.36 -6.03
C PHE A 28 6.54 10.71 -4.68
N ALA A 29 6.91 9.44 -4.50
CA ALA A 29 6.70 8.73 -3.25
C ALA A 29 7.46 9.40 -2.08
N GLU A 30 8.72 9.78 -2.29
CA GLU A 30 9.54 10.48 -1.30
C GLU A 30 9.00 11.90 -1.01
N GLN A 31 8.47 12.60 -2.01
CA GLN A 31 7.83 13.90 -1.81
C GLN A 31 6.59 13.78 -0.94
N VAL A 32 5.71 12.82 -1.24
CA VAL A 32 4.51 12.57 -0.43
C VAL A 32 4.89 12.19 0.99
N GLN A 33 5.91 11.33 1.19
CA GLN A 33 6.40 10.96 2.52
C GLN A 33 6.82 12.19 3.33
N ARG A 34 7.61 13.10 2.75
CA ARG A 34 8.02 14.35 3.42
C ARG A 34 6.83 15.24 3.76
N ASP A 35 5.86 15.32 2.85
CA ASP A 35 4.69 16.19 3.02
C ASP A 35 3.73 15.65 4.10
N VAL A 36 3.52 14.33 4.19
CA VAL A 36 2.73 13.74 5.28
C VAL A 36 3.45 13.87 6.62
N PHE A 37 4.79 13.78 6.66
CA PHE A 37 5.56 14.03 7.88
C PHE A 37 5.40 15.47 8.39
N THR A 38 5.39 16.43 7.47
CA THR A 38 5.08 17.83 7.81
C THR A 38 3.65 17.98 8.37
N GLY A 39 2.75 17.08 7.98
CA GLY A 39 1.37 16.98 8.46
C GLY A 39 1.18 16.21 9.78
N GLY A 40 2.26 15.74 10.42
CA GLY A 40 2.23 15.07 11.72
C GLY A 40 2.31 13.54 11.69
N TYR A 41 2.53 12.93 10.52
CA TYR A 41 2.88 11.51 10.42
C TYR A 41 4.35 11.29 10.79
N ASP A 42 4.71 10.08 11.21
CA ASP A 42 6.11 9.69 11.43
C ASP A 42 6.50 8.41 10.67
N GLU A 43 7.75 7.97 10.81
CA GLU A 43 8.29 6.77 10.14
C GLU A 43 7.50 5.49 10.45
N ALA A 44 6.78 5.49 11.57
CA ALA A 44 6.03 4.36 12.01
C ALA A 44 4.59 4.38 11.44
N ASP A 45 4.08 5.56 11.08
CA ASP A 45 2.83 5.76 10.33
C ASP A 45 3.01 5.81 8.79
N CYS A 46 4.25 5.90 8.27
CA CYS A 46 4.50 5.95 6.83
C CYS A 46 5.78 5.22 6.39
N LYS A 47 5.62 4.20 5.54
CA LYS A 47 6.73 3.32 5.10
C LYS A 47 6.88 3.35 3.59
N LEU A 48 8.09 3.65 3.12
CA LEU A 48 8.45 3.57 1.71
C LEU A 48 8.94 2.14 1.40
N ILE A 49 8.36 1.51 0.39
CA ILE A 49 8.75 0.16 -0.07
C ILE A 49 9.09 0.22 -1.55
N ARG A 50 10.23 -0.33 -1.93
CA ARG A 50 10.65 -0.36 -3.33
C ARG A 50 9.98 -1.53 -4.06
N GLY A 51 9.63 -1.36 -5.33
CA GLY A 51 8.96 -2.42 -6.11
C GLY A 51 9.76 -3.72 -6.22
N ASP A 52 11.10 -3.64 -6.23
CA ASP A 52 12.01 -4.78 -6.22
C ASP A 52 11.97 -5.59 -4.90
N GLU A 53 11.57 -4.98 -3.79
CA GLU A 53 11.34 -5.63 -2.49
C GLU A 53 9.96 -6.31 -2.42
N VAL A 54 8.96 -5.79 -3.15
CA VAL A 54 7.58 -6.32 -3.16
C VAL A 54 7.44 -7.57 -4.02
N ILE A 55 8.14 -7.63 -5.16
CA ILE A 55 8.01 -8.71 -6.15
C ILE A 55 8.29 -10.12 -5.56
N PRO A 56 9.38 -10.35 -4.79
CA PRO A 56 9.67 -11.68 -4.24
C PRO A 56 8.61 -12.16 -3.24
N SER A 57 8.09 -11.25 -2.41
CA SER A 57 7.07 -11.57 -1.40
C SER A 57 5.71 -11.87 -2.02
N VAL A 58 5.33 -11.18 -3.10
CA VAL A 58 4.06 -11.41 -3.82
C VAL A 58 4.14 -12.66 -4.70
N GLN A 59 5.27 -12.90 -5.38
CA GLN A 59 5.42 -14.06 -6.28
C GLN A 59 5.37 -15.40 -5.52
N ALA A 60 6.02 -15.48 -4.36
CA ALA A 60 5.97 -16.68 -3.50
C ALA A 60 4.55 -16.99 -2.97
N GLN A 61 3.66 -15.98 -2.97
CA GLN A 61 2.29 -16.09 -2.49
C GLN A 61 1.29 -16.50 -3.59
N LEU A 62 1.57 -16.18 -4.86
CA LEU A 62 0.78 -16.61 -6.02
C LEU A 62 1.02 -18.09 -6.37
N ASP A 63 2.21 -18.60 -6.10
CA ASP A 63 2.58 -20.00 -6.38
C ASP A 63 2.04 -20.99 -5.32
N GLY A 64 1.52 -20.49 -4.19
CA GLY A 64 0.92 -21.28 -3.12
C GLY A 64 -0.60 -21.15 -3.09
N SER A 65 -1.32 -22.21 -3.49
CA SER A 65 -2.79 -22.37 -3.47
C SER A 65 -3.46 -22.09 -2.10
N GLY A 66 -3.50 -20.82 -1.68
CA GLY A 66 -4.05 -20.34 -0.42
C GLY A 66 -5.40 -19.64 -0.60
N TRP A 67 -6.08 -19.41 0.53
CA TRP A 67 -7.43 -18.84 0.64
C TRP A 67 -7.70 -17.52 -0.13
N LEU A 68 -6.66 -16.82 -0.59
CA LEU A 68 -6.76 -15.65 -1.47
C LEU A 68 -7.37 -15.95 -2.83
N ALA A 69 -7.12 -17.12 -3.42
CA ALA A 69 -7.74 -17.54 -4.67
C ALA A 69 -9.28 -17.66 -4.57
N LYS A 70 -9.85 -17.64 -3.34
CA LYS A 70 -11.29 -17.64 -3.09
C LYS A 70 -11.91 -16.23 -3.01
N LEU A 71 -11.09 -15.19 -2.90
CA LEU A 71 -11.49 -13.79 -2.91
C LEU A 71 -11.20 -13.24 -4.31
N GLY A 72 -12.00 -13.58 -5.32
CA GLY A 72 -11.75 -13.20 -6.72
C GLY A 72 -11.61 -11.70 -7.03
N MET A 73 -11.76 -10.80 -6.05
CA MET A 73 -11.38 -9.38 -6.14
C MET A 73 -9.92 -9.09 -5.76
N ALA A 74 -9.31 -9.93 -4.94
CA ALA A 74 -7.90 -9.82 -4.58
C ALA A 74 -7.00 -10.10 -5.80
N ASP A 75 -7.42 -10.96 -6.73
CA ASP A 75 -6.60 -11.35 -7.88
C ASP A 75 -6.32 -10.19 -8.86
N GLU A 76 -7.34 -9.44 -9.27
CA GLU A 76 -7.16 -8.26 -10.15
C GLU A 76 -6.33 -7.18 -9.47
N MET A 77 -6.58 -6.97 -8.17
CA MET A 77 -5.92 -5.93 -7.40
C MET A 77 -4.45 -6.23 -7.14
N ILE A 78 -4.15 -7.46 -6.74
CA ILE A 78 -2.78 -7.97 -6.60
C ILE A 78 -2.08 -7.92 -7.96
N GLY A 79 -2.79 -8.25 -9.05
CA GLY A 79 -2.31 -8.07 -10.42
C GLY A 79 -1.87 -6.64 -10.71
N ARG A 80 -2.69 -5.64 -10.37
CA ARG A 80 -2.34 -4.22 -10.57
C ARG A 80 -1.11 -3.78 -9.77
N HIS A 81 -0.97 -4.24 -8.52
CA HIS A 81 0.25 -3.96 -7.74
C HIS A 81 1.48 -4.66 -8.32
N LEU A 82 1.35 -5.93 -8.75
CA LEU A 82 2.44 -6.67 -9.37
C LEU A 82 2.88 -6.02 -10.69
N ASP A 83 1.92 -5.58 -11.50
CA ASP A 83 2.21 -4.87 -12.75
C ASP A 83 2.88 -3.52 -12.48
N ALA A 84 2.43 -2.77 -11.47
CA ALA A 84 3.10 -1.54 -11.05
C ALA A 84 4.53 -1.81 -10.57
N ALA A 85 4.74 -2.83 -9.74
CA ALA A 85 6.06 -3.23 -9.26
C ALA A 85 6.98 -3.65 -10.41
N LYS A 86 6.49 -4.45 -11.36
CA LYS A 86 7.23 -4.85 -12.58
C LYS A 86 7.61 -3.65 -13.46
N ARG A 87 6.82 -2.58 -13.47
CA ARG A 87 7.16 -1.31 -14.13
C ARG A 87 8.20 -0.47 -13.36
N GLY A 88 8.62 -0.91 -12.18
CA GLY A 88 9.58 -0.17 -11.34
C GLY A 88 8.93 0.85 -10.40
N SER A 89 7.62 0.75 -10.17
CA SER A 89 6.93 1.67 -9.26
C SER A 89 7.48 1.58 -7.83
N THR A 90 7.40 2.70 -7.12
CA THR A 90 7.71 2.75 -5.67
C THR A 90 6.41 2.83 -4.90
N PHE A 91 6.29 2.05 -3.83
CA PHE A 91 5.11 2.03 -3.00
C PHE A 91 5.30 2.86 -1.73
N LEU A 92 4.24 3.55 -1.31
CA LEU A 92 4.18 4.20 -0.02
C LEU A 92 2.99 3.63 0.76
N LEU A 93 3.27 3.18 1.96
CA LEU A 93 2.28 2.79 2.94
C LEU A 93 2.01 3.96 3.87
N ILE A 94 0.74 4.30 4.07
CA ILE A 94 0.32 5.38 4.97
C ILE A 94 -0.76 4.84 5.91
N HIS A 95 -0.53 4.92 7.21
CA HIS A 95 -1.47 4.46 8.21
C HIS A 95 -2.68 5.41 8.30
N ALA A 96 -3.89 4.87 8.21
CA ALA A 96 -5.14 5.61 8.21
C ALA A 96 -6.32 4.73 8.66
N LEU A 97 -6.65 4.81 9.95
CA LEU A 97 -7.71 3.99 10.57
C LEU A 97 -9.12 4.53 10.27
N SER A 98 -9.27 5.84 10.19
CA SER A 98 -10.54 6.52 9.93
C SER A 98 -10.61 7.12 8.52
N ASP A 99 -11.84 7.36 8.05
CA ASP A 99 -12.07 8.01 6.74
C ASP A 99 -11.49 9.43 6.71
N ALA A 100 -11.53 10.12 7.85
CA ALA A 100 -10.95 11.44 7.99
C ALA A 100 -9.41 11.41 7.87
N GLU A 101 -8.74 10.38 8.39
CA GLU A 101 -7.29 10.18 8.20
C GLU A 101 -6.97 9.83 6.77
N ALA A 102 -7.74 8.92 6.17
CA ALA A 102 -7.55 8.51 4.79
C ALA A 102 -7.67 9.70 3.83
N GLU A 103 -8.67 10.55 4.01
CA GLU A 103 -8.86 11.74 3.20
C GLU A 103 -7.76 12.79 3.44
N ARG A 104 -7.24 12.92 4.66
CA ARG A 104 -6.09 13.80 4.93
C ARG A 104 -4.84 13.32 4.20
N ALA A 105 -4.52 12.03 4.25
CA ALA A 105 -3.41 11.43 3.52
C ALA A 105 -3.59 11.62 2.00
N MET A 106 -4.77 11.31 1.47
CA MET A 106 -5.03 11.41 0.04
C MET A 106 -4.98 12.85 -0.50
N LYS A 107 -5.33 13.86 0.31
CA LYS A 107 -5.10 15.28 -0.08
C LYS A 107 -3.64 15.61 -0.36
N VAL A 108 -2.70 14.89 0.26
CA VAL A 108 -1.27 15.04 -0.02
C VAL A 108 -0.88 14.21 -1.24
N VAL A 109 -1.30 12.94 -1.29
CA VAL A 109 -1.02 12.02 -2.41
C VAL A 109 -1.44 12.60 -3.76
N ARG A 110 -2.65 13.18 -3.84
CA ARG A 110 -3.22 13.76 -5.06
C ARG A 110 -2.46 14.97 -5.62
N ARG A 111 -1.45 15.49 -4.92
CA ARG A 111 -0.61 16.61 -5.39
C ARG A 111 0.44 16.20 -6.40
N VAL A 112 0.70 14.90 -6.53
CA VAL A 112 1.67 14.32 -7.46
C VAL A 112 1.03 13.20 -8.28
N PRO A 113 1.60 12.81 -9.42
CA PRO A 113 1.15 11.63 -10.16
C PRO A 113 1.30 10.34 -9.35
N PHE A 114 0.27 9.49 -9.34
CA PHE A 114 0.28 8.14 -8.75
C PHE A 114 -0.51 7.18 -9.65
N ASP A 115 -0.15 5.89 -9.64
CA ASP A 115 -0.74 4.86 -10.51
C ASP A 115 -2.02 4.27 -9.90
N LEU A 116 -2.01 4.05 -8.58
CA LEU A 116 -3.12 3.47 -7.82
C LEU A 116 -2.97 3.81 -6.33
N ALA A 117 -4.10 3.88 -5.63
CA ALA A 117 -4.14 3.96 -4.17
C ALA A 117 -5.24 3.05 -3.63
N HIS A 118 -4.89 2.15 -2.71
CA HIS A 118 -5.81 1.19 -2.12
C HIS A 118 -5.81 1.29 -0.61
N ARG A 119 -7.00 1.42 -0.02
CA ARG A 119 -7.17 1.34 1.43
C ARG A 119 -7.60 -0.07 1.82
N TYR A 120 -6.87 -0.64 2.77
CA TYR A 120 -7.11 -1.97 3.29
C TYR A 120 -7.99 -1.87 4.53
N HIS A 121 -9.24 -2.28 4.40
CA HIS A 121 -10.18 -2.45 5.51
C HIS A 121 -10.13 -3.89 6.02
N ARG A 122 -10.77 -4.17 7.16
CA ARG A 122 -10.79 -5.53 7.74
C ARG A 122 -11.36 -6.61 6.81
N PHE A 123 -12.28 -6.24 5.93
CA PHE A 123 -13.01 -7.17 5.06
C PHE A 123 -13.09 -6.72 3.59
N ALA A 124 -12.40 -5.64 3.22
CA ALA A 124 -12.50 -5.05 1.89
C ALA A 124 -11.22 -4.31 1.53
N ILE A 125 -10.89 -4.29 0.25
CA ILE A 125 -9.90 -3.38 -0.31
C ILE A 125 -10.66 -2.36 -1.15
N GLU A 126 -10.46 -1.09 -0.86
CA GLU A 126 -11.12 0.02 -1.54
C GLU A 126 -10.11 0.77 -2.41
N GLU A 127 -10.41 0.95 -3.69
CA GLU A 127 -9.68 1.91 -4.54
C GLU A 127 -10.15 3.32 -4.24
N ILE A 128 -9.21 4.14 -3.80
CA ILE A 128 -9.42 5.55 -3.48
C ILE A 128 -8.64 6.40 -4.48
N LYS A 129 -9.25 7.50 -4.94
CA LYS A 129 -8.67 8.41 -5.94
C LYS A 129 -8.44 9.76 -5.31
#